data_AF-A0A2X1PQB0-F1
#
_entry.id   AF-A0A2X1PQB0-F1
#
_cell.length_a   1.000
_cell.length_b   1.000
_cell.length_c   1.000
_cell.angle_alpha   90.00
_cell.angle_beta   90.00
_cell.angle_gamma   90.00
#
_symmetry.space_group_name_H-M   'P 1'
#
loop_
_entity.id
_entity.type
_entity.pdbx_description
1 polymer ?
#
loop_
_entity_poly.entity_id
_entity_poly.type
_entity_poly.pdbx_seq_one_letter_code
_entity_poly.pdbx_strand_id
1 'polypeptide(L)'
;MKEMGELESRGIKVRERLLISEACPLILPYHVAMDHAREAALGKKAIGTTGRGIGPAYEDKVARRGLRVGDLFNKEAFAEKLKNILEYYNFQLVNYYKVEPVDYQKTLDDVMAIADVITGMVADITTILDTARKNGEHILFEGAQGTMLDIDHGTYPYVTSSKHNGWWCCNRLWFWPA
;
A
#
# COMPACT_ATOMS: atom_id res chain seq x y z
N MET A 1 6.84 8.80 5.50
CA MET A 1 7.30 9.94 6.33
C MET A 1 8.50 9.61 7.19
N LYS A 2 8.44 8.62 8.10
CA LYS A 2 9.58 8.24 8.95
C LYS A 2 10.89 8.02 8.17
N GLU A 3 10.84 7.15 7.16
CA GLU A 3 12.01 6.82 6.33
C GLU A 3 12.57 8.01 5.55
N MET A 4 11.69 8.86 5.00
CA MET A 4 12.11 10.11 4.36
C MET A 4 12.86 11.01 5.35
N GLY A 5 12.32 11.19 6.56
CA GLY A 5 12.94 12.01 7.59
C GLY A 5 14.32 11.49 8.04
N GLU A 6 14.47 10.17 8.15
CA GLU A 6 15.76 9.54 8.47
C GLU A 6 16.80 9.80 7.38
N LEU A 7 16.43 9.64 6.10
CA LEU A 7 17.33 9.91 4.97
C LEU A 7 17.66 11.41 4.84
N GLU A 8 16.69 12.29 5.02
CA GLU A 8 16.87 13.74 4.96
C GLU A 8 17.72 14.26 6.12
N SER A 9 17.61 13.68 7.31
CA SER A 9 18.50 13.98 8.45
C SER A 9 19.97 13.67 8.15
N ARG A 10 20.22 12.78 7.18
CA ARG A 10 21.55 12.41 6.68
C ARG A 10 21.97 13.23 5.45
N GLY A 11 21.22 14.27 5.09
CA GLY A 11 21.50 15.15 3.96
C GLY A 11 21.06 14.61 2.59
N ILE A 12 20.30 13.52 2.55
CA ILE A 12 19.79 12.96 1.29
C ILE A 12 18.52 13.71 0.89
N LYS A 13 18.52 14.30 -0.30
CA LYS A 13 17.37 15.04 -0.82
C LYS A 13 16.32 14.10 -1.41
N VAL A 14 15.52 13.47 -0.55
CA VAL A 14 14.54 12.46 -0.97
C VAL A 14 13.44 13.05 -1.86
N ARG A 15 12.86 14.19 -1.47
CA ARG A 15 11.77 14.84 -2.21
C ARG A 15 12.12 15.24 -3.65
N GLU A 16 13.40 15.41 -3.98
CA GLU A 16 13.85 15.74 -5.33
C GLU A 16 14.02 14.49 -6.23
N ARG A 17 14.05 13.29 -5.65
CA ARG A 17 14.41 12.04 -6.36
C ARG A 17 13.32 10.97 -6.31
N LEU A 18 12.41 11.06 -5.34
CA LEU A 18 11.33 10.10 -5.17
C LEU A 18 10.10 10.55 -5.95
N LEU A 19 9.59 9.67 -6.80
CA LEU A 19 8.32 9.83 -7.50
C LEU A 19 7.36 8.71 -7.07
N ILE A 20 6.09 9.05 -6.93
CA ILE A 20 5.04 8.15 -6.46
C ILE A 20 3.96 7.99 -7.54
N SER A 21 3.53 6.76 -7.80
CA SER A 21 2.38 6.53 -8.68
C SER A 21 1.07 6.87 -7.95
N GLU A 22 0.19 7.62 -8.59
CA GLU A 22 -1.17 7.87 -8.09
C GLU A 22 -1.99 6.58 -7.89
N ALA A 23 -1.64 5.49 -8.59
CA ALA A 23 -2.34 4.22 -8.55
C ALA A 23 -1.99 3.37 -7.32
N CYS A 24 -1.00 3.79 -6.50
CA CYS A 24 -0.60 3.07 -5.31
C CYS A 24 -1.74 3.03 -4.28
N PRO A 25 -2.16 1.84 -3.80
CA PRO A 25 -3.12 1.74 -2.70
C PRO A 25 -2.48 2.24 -1.40
N LEU A 26 -3.28 2.86 -0.54
CA LEU A 26 -2.87 3.36 0.76
C LEU A 26 -3.01 2.28 1.82
N ILE A 27 -2.01 2.17 2.69
CA ILE A 27 -2.12 1.38 3.91
C ILE A 27 -2.46 2.34 5.05
N LEU A 28 -3.60 2.11 5.69
CA LEU A 28 -4.15 2.95 6.74
C LEU A 28 -4.32 2.14 8.04
N PRO A 29 -4.53 2.79 9.20
CA PRO A 29 -4.54 2.11 10.50
C PRO A 29 -5.52 0.93 10.62
N TYR A 30 -6.66 0.98 9.91
CA TYR A 30 -7.63 -0.12 9.90
C TYR A 30 -7.12 -1.38 9.20
N HIS A 31 -6.21 -1.26 8.22
CA HIS A 31 -5.55 -2.43 7.64
C HIS A 31 -4.64 -3.11 8.66
N VAL A 32 -3.89 -2.33 9.45
CA VAL A 32 -3.01 -2.85 10.51
C VAL A 32 -3.83 -3.52 11.61
N ALA A 33 -4.91 -2.86 12.05
CA ALA A 33 -5.82 -3.41 13.05
C ALA A 33 -6.44 -4.74 12.58
N MET A 34 -6.88 -4.81 11.32
CA MET A 34 -7.45 -6.03 10.75
C MET A 34 -6.41 -7.16 10.60
N ASP A 35 -5.18 -6.84 10.21
CA ASP A 35 -4.08 -7.82 10.10
C ASP A 35 -3.80 -8.46 11.46
N HIS A 36 -3.65 -7.64 12.50
CA HIS A 36 -3.46 -8.12 13.87
C HIS A 36 -4.66 -8.93 14.38
N ALA A 37 -5.88 -8.47 14.13
CA ALA A 37 -7.10 -9.15 14.57
C ALA A 37 -7.23 -10.54 13.93
N ARG A 38 -6.92 -10.67 12.64
CA ARG A 38 -6.94 -11.95 11.91
C ARG A 38 -5.88 -12.91 12.40
N GLU A 39 -4.64 -12.45 12.58
CA GLU A 39 -3.56 -13.28 13.11
C GLU A 39 -3.87 -13.77 14.53
N ALA A 40 -4.39 -12.88 15.39
CA ALA A 40 -4.79 -13.26 16.74
C ALA A 40 -5.92 -14.31 16.74
N ALA A 41 -6.90 -14.18 15.84
CA ALA A 41 -8.00 -15.15 15.70
C ALA A 41 -7.53 -16.52 15.19
N LEU A 42 -6.46 -16.59 14.41
CA LEU A 42 -5.88 -17.85 13.92
C LEU A 42 -5.07 -18.60 14.98
N GLY A 43 -4.60 -17.91 16.03
CA GLY A 43 -3.88 -18.51 17.15
C GLY A 43 -2.68 -19.36 16.71
N LYS A 44 -2.71 -20.67 16.98
CA LYS A 44 -1.63 -21.60 16.59
C LYS A 44 -1.47 -21.79 15.08
N LYS A 45 -2.43 -21.33 14.27
CA LYS A 45 -2.40 -21.38 12.80
C LYS A 45 -2.09 -20.01 12.18
N ALA A 46 -1.56 -19.08 12.97
CA ALA A 46 -1.12 -17.78 12.48
C ALA A 46 -0.14 -17.96 11.31
N ILE A 47 -0.25 -17.08 10.33
CA ILE A 47 0.58 -17.12 9.12
C ILE A 47 1.98 -16.61 9.45
N GLY A 48 2.10 -15.72 10.44
CA GLY A 48 3.31 -14.98 10.75
C GLY A 48 3.41 -13.71 9.90
N THR A 49 2.32 -12.95 9.79
CA THR A 49 2.35 -11.71 9.01
C THR A 49 3.28 -10.67 9.65
N THR A 50 3.69 -9.67 8.87
CA THR A 50 4.52 -8.58 9.39
C THR A 50 3.76 -7.60 10.29
N GLY A 51 2.43 -7.75 10.42
CA GLY A 51 1.58 -6.83 11.18
C GLY A 51 1.52 -5.42 10.57
N ARG A 52 1.81 -5.28 9.27
CA ARG A 52 1.85 -3.99 8.58
C ARG A 52 0.60 -3.70 7.76
N GLY A 53 -0.41 -4.57 7.78
CA GLY A 53 -1.66 -4.35 7.03
C GLY A 53 -1.54 -4.64 5.53
N ILE A 54 -0.50 -5.36 5.09
CA ILE A 54 -0.26 -5.65 3.67
C ILE A 54 -1.41 -6.48 3.08
N GLY A 55 -1.80 -7.56 3.78
CA GLY A 55 -2.88 -8.43 3.31
C GLY A 55 -4.21 -7.69 3.16
N PRO A 56 -4.73 -7.04 4.21
CA PRO A 56 -5.97 -6.25 4.13
C PRO A 56 -5.93 -5.15 3.06
N ALA A 57 -4.80 -4.46 2.86
CA ALA A 57 -4.69 -3.45 1.81
C ALA A 57 -4.77 -4.04 0.39
N TYR A 58 -4.19 -5.23 0.17
CA TYR A 58 -4.32 -5.95 -1.09
C TYR A 58 -5.73 -6.51 -1.32
N GLU A 59 -6.39 -6.98 -0.26
CA GLU A 59 -7.80 -7.37 -0.31
C GLU A 59 -8.68 -6.19 -0.74
N ASP A 60 -8.47 -5.02 -0.16
CA ASP A 60 -9.21 -3.80 -0.50
C ASP A 60 -8.99 -3.37 -1.96
N LYS A 61 -7.76 -3.49 -2.44
CA LYS A 61 -7.43 -3.25 -3.86
C LYS A 61 -8.22 -4.19 -4.77
N VAL A 62 -8.18 -5.50 -4.51
CA VAL A 62 -8.86 -6.50 -5.35
C VAL A 62 -10.39 -6.39 -5.23
N ALA A 63 -10.89 -6.07 -4.04
CA ALA A 63 -12.30 -5.80 -3.79
C ALA A 63 -12.80 -4.47 -4.39
N ARG A 64 -11.90 -3.63 -4.95
CA ARG A 64 -12.19 -2.31 -5.54
C ARG A 64 -12.78 -1.31 -4.54
N ARG A 65 -12.46 -1.46 -3.25
CA ARG A 65 -12.87 -0.54 -2.19
C ARG A 65 -11.74 0.32 -1.63
N GLY A 66 -10.48 -0.10 -1.83
CA GLY A 66 -9.31 0.57 -1.27
C GLY A 66 -9.09 1.98 -1.80
N LEU A 67 -8.57 2.84 -0.93
CA LEU A 67 -8.11 4.18 -1.27
C LEU A 67 -6.75 4.12 -1.96
N ARG A 68 -6.53 5.01 -2.93
CA ARG A 68 -5.28 5.17 -3.66
C ARG A 68 -4.69 6.56 -3.43
N VAL A 69 -3.41 6.74 -3.74
CA VAL A 69 -2.73 8.05 -3.66
C VAL A 69 -3.48 9.11 -4.47
N GLY A 70 -4.01 8.75 -5.64
CA GLY A 70 -4.81 9.67 -6.46
C GLY A 70 -6.08 10.18 -5.79
N ASP A 71 -6.65 9.45 -4.83
CA ASP A 71 -7.81 9.94 -4.08
C ASP A 71 -7.46 11.14 -3.19
N LEU A 72 -6.19 11.34 -2.83
CA LEU A 72 -5.74 12.48 -1.99
C LEU A 72 -5.88 13.84 -2.70
N PHE A 73 -5.98 13.87 -4.04
CA PHE A 73 -6.22 15.10 -4.78
C PHE A 73 -7.62 15.67 -4.56
N ASN A 74 -8.59 14.84 -4.19
CA ASN A 74 -9.94 15.28 -3.82
C ASN A 74 -10.21 14.92 -2.35
N LYS A 75 -9.87 15.86 -1.46
CA LYS A 75 -9.94 15.67 0.01
C LYS A 75 -11.37 15.37 0.49
N GLU A 76 -12.38 15.96 -0.15
CA GLU A 76 -13.80 15.74 0.18
C GLU A 76 -14.23 14.30 -0.17
N ALA A 77 -13.99 13.87 -1.42
CA ALA A 77 -14.29 12.52 -1.85
C ALA A 77 -13.47 11.47 -1.08
N PHE A 78 -12.22 11.79 -0.73
CA PHE A 78 -11.40 10.95 0.13
C PHE A 78 -12.03 10.73 1.50
N ALA A 79 -12.49 11.81 2.14
CA ALA A 79 -13.09 11.76 3.48
C ALA A 79 -14.38 10.93 3.49
N GLU A 80 -15.22 11.04 2.45
CA GLU A 80 -16.43 10.23 2.30
C GLU A 80 -16.11 8.75 2.09
N LYS A 81 -15.18 8.43 1.19
CA LYS A 81 -14.75 7.05 0.94
C LYS A 81 -14.14 6.43 2.19
N LEU A 82 -13.26 7.15 2.88
CA LEU A 82 -12.64 6.71 4.13
C LEU A 82 -13.70 6.37 5.18
N LYS A 83 -14.74 7.20 5.30
CA LYS A 83 -15.83 6.98 6.25
C LYS A 83 -16.55 5.65 6.00
N ASN A 84 -16.93 5.39 4.75
CA ASN A 84 -17.62 4.16 4.35
C ASN A 84 -16.75 2.91 4.56
N ILE A 85 -15.45 3.01 4.24
CA ILE A 85 -14.50 1.90 4.45
C ILE A 85 -14.33 1.64 5.95
N LEU A 86 -14.14 2.68 6.76
CA LEU A 86 -13.98 2.53 8.20
C LEU A 86 -15.24 1.99 8.87
N GLU A 87 -16.44 2.35 8.41
CA GLU A 87 -17.68 1.75 8.90
C GLU A 87 -17.68 0.23 8.67
N TYR A 88 -17.31 -0.21 7.47
CA TYR A 88 -17.18 -1.64 7.13
C TYR A 88 -16.14 -2.38 7.98
N TYR A 89 -14.97 -1.77 8.20
CA TYR A 89 -13.90 -2.38 8.98
C TYR A 89 -14.21 -2.36 10.49
N ASN A 90 -14.68 -1.24 11.03
CA ASN A 90 -15.04 -1.11 12.44
C ASN A 90 -16.18 -2.05 12.83
N PHE A 91 -17.16 -2.26 11.94
CA PHE A 91 -18.18 -3.28 12.16
C PHE A 91 -17.58 -4.67 12.38
N GLN A 92 -16.60 -5.07 11.57
CA GLN A 92 -15.93 -6.37 11.71
C GLN A 92 -15.03 -6.42 12.95
N LEU A 93 -14.23 -5.38 13.18
CA LEU A 93 -13.32 -5.28 14.32
C LEU A 93 -14.08 -5.42 15.65
N VAL A 94 -15.16 -4.66 15.82
CA VAL A 94 -15.95 -4.65 17.06
C VAL A 94 -16.84 -5.88 17.18
N ASN A 95 -17.61 -6.21 16.14
CA ASN A 95 -18.65 -7.23 16.27
C ASN A 95 -18.14 -8.65 16.12
N TYR A 96 -17.13 -8.88 15.27
CA TYR A 96 -16.59 -10.21 15.02
C TYR A 96 -15.31 -10.47 15.82
N TYR A 97 -14.31 -9.58 15.69
CA TYR A 97 -13.00 -9.78 16.30
C TYR A 97 -12.91 -9.31 17.76
N LYS A 98 -13.92 -8.58 18.26
CA LYS A 98 -13.98 -8.05 19.64
C LYS A 98 -12.77 -7.18 20.00
N VAL A 99 -12.30 -6.39 19.06
CA VAL A 99 -11.21 -5.42 19.25
C VAL A 99 -11.72 -3.99 19.08
N GLU A 100 -10.95 -3.04 19.60
CA GLU A 100 -11.28 -1.62 19.53
C GLU A 100 -11.41 -1.13 18.09
N PRO A 101 -12.39 -0.25 17.80
CA PRO A 101 -12.53 0.36 16.48
C PRO A 101 -11.37 1.32 16.20
N VAL A 102 -11.12 1.55 14.92
CA VAL A 102 -10.20 2.59 14.47
C VAL A 102 -10.94 3.92 14.37
N ASP A 103 -10.37 4.95 14.98
CA ASP A 103 -10.93 6.29 14.98
C ASP A 103 -10.86 6.95 13.60
N TYR A 104 -12.02 7.39 13.11
CA TYR A 104 -12.16 8.04 11.80
C TYR A 104 -11.46 9.39 11.75
N GLN A 105 -11.72 10.26 12.71
CA GLN A 105 -11.25 11.64 12.65
C GLN A 105 -9.74 11.69 12.75
N LYS A 106 -9.16 10.92 13.68
CA LYS A 106 -7.72 10.75 13.82
C LYS A 106 -7.10 10.20 12.54
N THR A 107 -7.70 9.19 11.92
CA THR A 107 -7.17 8.61 10.67
C THR A 107 -7.20 9.64 9.54
N LEU A 108 -8.28 10.41 9.42
CA LEU A 108 -8.40 11.46 8.43
C LEU A 108 -7.35 12.56 8.66
N ASP A 109 -7.21 13.04 9.90
CA ASP A 109 -6.28 14.10 10.27
C ASP A 109 -4.82 13.67 10.02
N ASP A 110 -4.47 12.44 10.43
CA ASP A 110 -3.13 11.87 10.21
C ASP A 110 -2.78 11.79 8.72
N VAL A 111 -3.75 11.44 7.86
CA VAL A 111 -3.55 11.39 6.40
C VAL A 111 -3.48 12.81 5.82
N MET A 112 -4.38 13.70 6.21
CA MET A 112 -4.44 15.07 5.69
C MET A 112 -3.19 15.87 6.04
N ALA A 113 -2.58 15.60 7.19
CA ALA A 113 -1.32 16.22 7.60
C ALA A 113 -0.15 15.91 6.66
N ILE A 114 -0.20 14.81 5.91
CA ILE A 114 0.87 14.37 5.00
C ILE A 114 0.44 14.38 3.52
N ALA A 115 -0.85 14.61 3.24
CA ALA A 115 -1.43 14.49 1.91
C ALA A 115 -0.69 15.37 0.90
N ASP A 116 -0.50 16.66 1.21
CA ASP A 116 0.12 17.62 0.28
C ASP A 116 1.59 17.27 -0.03
N VAL A 117 2.31 16.70 0.94
CA VAL A 117 3.68 16.22 0.75
C VAL A 117 3.71 15.03 -0.21
N ILE A 118 2.77 14.09 -0.05
CA ILE A 118 2.68 12.91 -0.92
C ILE A 118 2.26 13.31 -2.33
N THR A 119 1.20 14.13 -2.47
CA THR A 119 0.70 14.58 -3.78
C THR A 119 1.73 15.41 -4.53
N GLY A 120 2.60 16.15 -3.82
CA GLY A 120 3.71 16.88 -4.44
C GLY A 120 4.80 16.00 -5.06
N MET A 121 4.84 14.70 -4.74
CA MET A 121 5.76 13.72 -5.32
C MET A 121 5.09 12.80 -6.35
N VAL A 122 3.80 13.01 -6.65
CA VAL A 122 3.07 12.17 -7.60
C VAL A 122 3.50 12.48 -9.02
N ALA A 123 3.75 11.44 -9.81
CA ALA A 123 4.05 11.55 -11.23
C ALA A 123 3.45 10.38 -12.02
N ASP A 124 3.30 10.56 -13.34
CA ASP A 124 2.94 9.48 -14.24
C ASP A 124 4.15 8.55 -14.48
N ILE A 125 4.31 7.60 -13.57
CA ILE A 125 5.37 6.59 -13.59
C ILE A 125 5.31 5.75 -14.87
N THR A 126 4.12 5.48 -15.43
CA THR A 126 4.00 4.63 -16.63
C THR A 126 4.61 5.31 -17.85
N THR A 127 4.31 6.59 -18.05
CA THR A 127 4.90 7.40 -19.13
C THR A 127 6.40 7.58 -18.93
N ILE A 128 6.86 7.87 -17.70
CA ILE A 128 8.29 8.01 -17.39
C ILE A 128 9.08 6.75 -17.77
N LEU A 129 8.59 5.58 -17.36
CA LEU A 129 9.26 4.30 -17.64
C LEU A 129 9.24 3.96 -19.13
N ASP A 130 8.13 4.22 -19.83
CA ASP A 130 8.04 3.97 -21.27
C ASP A 130 8.94 4.92 -22.08
N THR A 131 9.04 6.19 -21.68
CA THR A 131 9.97 7.15 -22.28
C THR A 131 11.41 6.73 -22.06
N ALA A 132 11.81 6.41 -20.82
CA ALA A 132 13.16 5.94 -20.50
C ALA A 132 13.53 4.69 -21.33
N ARG A 133 12.60 3.75 -21.45
CA ARG A 133 12.76 2.55 -22.30
C ARG A 133 12.98 2.90 -23.77
N LYS A 134 12.15 3.78 -24.33
CA LYS A 134 12.25 4.22 -25.75
C LYS A 134 13.56 4.96 -26.03
N ASN A 135 14.09 5.67 -25.03
CA ASN A 135 15.37 6.36 -25.11
C ASN A 135 16.58 5.44 -24.93
N GLY A 136 16.38 4.16 -24.61
CA GLY A 136 17.47 3.21 -24.33
C GLY A 136 18.16 3.46 -22.97
N GLU A 137 17.47 4.11 -22.04
CA GLU A 137 17.99 4.36 -20.69
C GLU A 137 18.01 3.07 -19.85
N HIS A 138 18.90 3.02 -18.86
CA HIS A 138 19.00 1.89 -17.95
C HIS A 138 17.96 1.98 -16.83
N ILE A 139 17.09 0.98 -16.75
CA ILE A 139 16.06 0.87 -15.72
C ILE A 139 16.36 -0.35 -14.86
N LEU A 140 16.50 -0.15 -13.54
CA LEU A 140 16.62 -1.22 -12.57
C LEU A 140 15.31 -1.36 -11.80
N PHE A 141 14.70 -2.55 -11.87
CA PHE A 141 13.53 -2.88 -11.05
C PHE A 141 13.96 -3.62 -9.80
N GLU A 142 13.72 -3.02 -8.64
CA GLU A 142 13.95 -3.66 -7.35
C GLU A 142 12.68 -4.42 -6.93
N GLY A 143 12.78 -5.76 -6.92
CA GLY A 143 11.71 -6.63 -6.43
C GLY A 143 11.80 -6.86 -4.92
N ALA A 144 10.64 -6.99 -4.27
CA ALA A 144 10.50 -7.44 -2.90
C ALA A 144 9.15 -8.16 -2.75
N GLN A 145 8.99 -9.25 -1.99
CA GLN A 145 9.98 -10.11 -1.31
C GLN A 145 10.53 -11.22 -2.25
N GLY A 146 10.93 -12.38 -1.72
CA GLY A 146 11.47 -13.50 -2.50
C GLY A 146 10.39 -14.39 -3.14
N THR A 147 10.76 -15.13 -4.19
CA THR A 147 9.84 -15.94 -5.03
C THR A 147 9.01 -16.96 -4.25
N MET A 148 9.56 -17.56 -3.18
CA MET A 148 8.85 -18.54 -2.36
C MET A 148 7.72 -17.94 -1.50
N LEU A 149 7.63 -16.61 -1.43
CA LEU A 149 6.56 -15.88 -0.75
C LEU A 149 5.54 -15.29 -1.75
N ASP A 150 5.63 -15.63 -3.03
CA ASP A 150 4.64 -15.26 -4.05
C ASP A 150 3.25 -15.80 -3.72
N ILE A 151 2.21 -14.97 -3.89
CA ILE A 151 0.83 -15.35 -3.60
C ILE A 151 0.34 -16.54 -4.44
N ASP A 152 0.85 -16.68 -5.68
CA ASP A 152 0.40 -17.71 -6.63
C ASP A 152 1.36 -18.92 -6.64
N HIS A 153 2.67 -18.69 -6.51
CA HIS A 153 3.70 -19.71 -6.72
C HIS A 153 4.50 -20.07 -5.44
N GLY A 154 4.20 -19.42 -4.33
CA GLY A 154 4.83 -19.69 -3.04
C GLY A 154 4.16 -20.81 -2.25
N THR A 155 4.58 -20.97 -0.99
CA THR A 155 4.05 -22.00 -0.08
C THR A 155 2.73 -21.60 0.57
N TYR A 156 1.67 -21.45 -0.25
CA TYR A 156 0.35 -21.04 0.24
C TYR A 156 -0.17 -21.96 1.37
N PRO A 157 -0.73 -21.43 2.47
CA PRO A 157 -1.07 -20.01 2.73
C PRO A 157 0.05 -19.16 3.36
N TYR A 158 1.25 -19.71 3.58
CA TYR A 158 2.38 -19.03 4.22
C TYR A 158 3.18 -18.18 3.22
N VAL A 159 2.48 -17.20 2.63
CA VAL A 159 2.97 -16.31 1.58
C VAL A 159 2.53 -14.87 1.89
N THR A 160 3.09 -13.89 1.19
CA THR A 160 2.54 -12.52 1.23
C THR A 160 1.50 -12.35 0.12
N SER A 161 0.71 -11.27 0.19
CA SER A 161 -0.43 -11.04 -0.71
C SER A 161 -0.06 -10.40 -2.06
N SER A 162 1.22 -10.40 -2.42
CA SER A 162 1.74 -9.82 -3.67
C SER A 162 2.45 -10.85 -4.55
N LYS A 163 2.64 -10.49 -5.82
CA LYS A 163 3.43 -11.25 -6.79
C LYS A 163 4.90 -10.82 -6.70
N HIS A 164 5.82 -11.78 -6.77
CA HIS A 164 7.28 -11.59 -6.73
C HIS A 164 7.99 -12.19 -7.95
N ASN A 165 7.25 -12.84 -8.85
CA ASN A 165 7.81 -13.31 -10.10
C ASN A 165 8.19 -12.15 -11.04
N GLY A 166 9.06 -12.41 -12.03
CA GLY A 166 9.54 -11.41 -12.99
C GLY A 166 8.44 -10.67 -13.78
N TRP A 167 7.22 -11.21 -13.79
CA TRP A 167 6.03 -10.62 -14.40
C TRP A 167 5.38 -9.51 -13.56
N TRP A 168 5.87 -9.26 -12.35
CA TRP A 168 5.38 -8.20 -11.48
C TRP A 168 5.56 -6.81 -12.11
N CYS A 169 6.71 -6.54 -12.75
CA CYS A 169 6.96 -5.27 -13.43
C CYS A 169 5.91 -4.99 -14.52
N CYS A 170 5.54 -6.02 -15.29
CA CYS A 170 4.50 -5.92 -16.31
C CYS A 170 3.14 -5.56 -15.71
N ASN A 171 2.74 -6.26 -14.63
CA ASN A 171 1.40 -6.11 -14.06
C ASN A 171 1.22 -4.86 -13.20
N ARG A 172 2.29 -4.34 -12.60
CA ARG A 172 2.21 -3.24 -11.63
C ARG A 172 2.68 -1.90 -12.18
N LEU A 173 3.60 -1.92 -13.15
CA LEU A 173 4.16 -0.72 -13.79
C LEU A 173 3.74 -0.59 -15.25
N TRP A 174 2.91 -1.52 -15.75
CA TRP A 174 2.49 -1.58 -17.16
C TRP A 174 3.69 -1.56 -18.12
N PHE A 175 4.80 -2.15 -17.68
CA PHE A 175 6.06 -2.19 -18.40
C PHE A 175 6.25 -3.55 -19.08
N TRP A 176 6.22 -3.59 -20.41
CA TRP A 176 6.46 -4.82 -21.15
C TRP A 176 7.94 -4.93 -21.54
N PRO A 177 8.69 -5.96 -21.09
CA PRO A 177 10.01 -6.24 -21.63
C PRO A 177 9.86 -6.59 -23.11
N ALA A 178 10.66 -5.94 -23.96
CA ALA A 178 10.70 -6.19 -25.39
C ALA A 178 11.26 -7.58 -25.70
#